data_AF-A0A061N8F3-F1
#
_entry.id   AF-A0A061N8F3-F1
#
_cell.length_a   1.000
_cell.length_b   1.000
_cell.length_c   1.000
_cell.angle_alpha   90.00
_cell.angle_beta   90.00
_cell.angle_gamma   90.00
#
_symmetry.space_group_name_H-M   'P 1'
#
loop_
_entity.id
_entity.type
_entity.pdbx_description
1 polymer ?
#
loop_
_entity_poly.entity_id
_entity_poly.type
_entity_poly.pdbx_seq_one_letter_code
_entity_poly.pdbx_strand_id
1 'polypeptide(L)' 'MQRFSAQTQFIVITHRKGTMAASDSLYGVTMEESGVSRLVSVRLEEAEMLEPAMSTSK' A
#
# COMPACT_ATOMS: atom_id res chain seq x y z
N MET A 1 14.60 1.37 -8.48
CA MET A 1 14.59 1.78 -7.06
C MET A 1 15.52 0.94 -6.21
N GLN A 2 15.47 -0.40 -6.27
CA GLN A 2 16.28 -1.28 -5.41
C GLN A 2 17.79 -1.00 -5.40
N ARG A 3 18.37 -0.47 -6.47
CA ARG A 3 19.81 -0.15 -6.53
C ARG A 3 20.26 1.01 -5.63
N PHE A 4 19.34 1.83 -5.14
CA PHE A 4 19.61 3.00 -4.29
C PHE A 4 18.90 2.93 -2.93
N SER A 5 18.11 1.89 -2.66
CA SER A 5 17.33 1.78 -1.42
C SER A 5 18.20 1.63 -0.16
N ALA A 6 19.45 1.17 -0.31
CA ALA A 6 20.38 1.02 0.82
C ALA A 6 20.89 2.36 1.39
N GLN A 7 20.83 3.45 0.62
CA GLN A 7 21.32 4.78 1.03
C GLN A 7 20.21 5.83 1.08
N THR A 8 19.04 5.54 0.51
CA THR A 8 17.93 6.49 0.41
C THR A 8 16.61 5.78 0.61
N GLN A 9 15.80 6.28 1.53
CA GLN A 9 14.46 5.76 1.79
C GLN A 9 13.50 6.31 0.73
N PHE A 10 12.83 5.41 0.01
CA PHE A 10 11.80 5.76 -0.96
C PHE A 10 10.41 5.52 -0.37
N ILE A 11 9.55 6.53 -0.44
CA ILE A 11 8.11 6.39 -0.16
C ILE A 11 7.39 6.41 -1.49
N VAL A 12 6.65 5.34 -1.80
CA VAL A 12 5.96 5.16 -3.08
C VAL A 12 4.48 4.92 -2.83
N ILE A 13 3.64 5.74 -3.44
CA ILE A 13 2.17 5.56 -3.45
C ILE A 13 1.80 4.90 -4.77
N THR A 14 1.24 3.70 -4.72
CA THR A 14 0.92 2.92 -5.92
C THR A 14 -0.19 1.90 -5.65
N HIS A 15 -1.00 1.65 -6.69
CA HIS A 15 -1.96 0.54 -6.74
C HIS A 15 -1.49 -0.60 -7.66
N ARG A 16 -0.26 -0.53 -8.19
CA ARG A 16 0.26 -1.54 -9.12
C ARG A 16 0.86 -2.72 -8.35
N LYS A 17 0.26 -3.90 -8.49
CA LYS A 17 0.73 -5.15 -7.86
C LYS A 17 2.22 -5.41 -8.03
N GLY A 18 2.77 -5.19 -9.23
CA GLY A 18 4.21 -5.36 -9.49
C GLY A 18 5.12 -4.39 -8.72
N THR A 19 4.65 -3.18 -8.42
CA THR A 19 5.40 -2.21 -7.60
C THR A 19 5.24 -2.51 -6.10
N MET A 20 4.04 -2.91 -5.68
CA MET A 20 3.77 -3.34 -4.31
C MET A 20 4.61 -4.57 -3.94
N ALA A 21 4.68 -5.58 -4.82
CA ALA A 21 5.48 -6.79 -4.62
C ALA A 21 7.00 -6.54 -4.56
N ALA A 22 7.47 -5.43 -5.15
CA ALA A 22 8.88 -5.04 -5.13
C ALA A 22 9.26 -4.14 -3.95
N SER A 23 8.31 -3.84 -3.05
CA SER A 23 8.49 -2.96 -1.88
C SER A 23 8.78 -3.78 -0.63
N ASP A 24 9.66 -3.26 0.24
CA ASP A 24 10.05 -3.97 1.48
C ASP A 24 8.93 -3.99 2.53
N SER A 25 8.14 -2.91 2.60
CA SER A 25 7.00 -2.78 3.50
C SER A 25 5.82 -2.11 2.79
N LEU A 26 4.61 -2.52 3.14
CA LEU A 26 3.36 -1.98 2.60
C LEU A 26 2.48 -1.41 3.71
N TYR A 27 1.97 -0.22 3.45
CA TYR A 27 0.98 0.46 4.30
C TYR A 27 -0.27 0.71 3.47
N GLY A 28 -1.35 0.03 3.83
CA GLY A 28 -2.67 0.32 3.28
C GLY A 28 -3.24 1.57 3.94
N VAL A 29 -3.90 2.41 3.16
CA VAL A 29 -4.69 3.52 3.68
C VAL A 29 -6.13 3.22 3.34
N THR A 30 -6.96 3.11 4.36
CA THR A 30 -8.41 2.89 4.22
C THR A 30 -9.16 4.09 4.78
N MET A 31 -10.41 4.25 4.36
CA MET A 31 -11.33 5.25 4.90
C MET A 31 -12.38 4.51 5.72
N GLU A 32 -12.27 4.59 7.06
CA GLU A 32 -13.26 3.97 7.97
C GLU A 32 -14.54 4.82 8.03
N GLU A 33 -14.36 6.14 8.04
CA GLU A 33 -15.42 7.14 7.98
C GLU A 33 -15.13 8.14 6.86
N SER A 34 -16.19 8.80 6.36
CA SER A 34 -16.02 9.78 5.29
C SER A 34 -15.12 10.94 5.75
N GLY A 35 -14.01 11.14 5.06
CA GLY A 35 -13.01 12.18 5.37
C GLY A 35 -11.96 11.79 6.42
N VAL A 36 -12.04 10.60 7.05
CA VAL A 36 -11.04 10.14 8.02
C VAL A 36 -10.31 8.90 7.48
N SER A 37 -9.04 9.09 7.11
CA SER A 37 -8.18 7.99 6.67
C SER A 37 -7.50 7.31 7.86
N ARG A 38 -7.43 5.98 7.79
CA ARG A 38 -6.75 5.13 8.76
C ARG A 38 -5.66 4.33 8.06
N LEU A 39 -4.48 4.31 8.68
CA LEU A 39 -3.32 3.58 8.18
C LEU A 39 -3.32 2.17 8.77
N VAL A 40 -3.17 1.17 7.91
CA VAL A 40 -3.06 -0.24 8.27
C VAL A 40 -1.74 -0.78 7.70
N SER A 41 -0.94 -1.45 8.53
CA SER A 41 0.23 -2.17 8.05
C SER A 41 -0.25 -3.46 7.41
N VAL A 42 0.17 -3.72 6.17
CA VAL A 42 -0.33 -4.85 5.38
C VAL A 42 0.85 -5.74 5.06
N ARG A 43 0.76 -7.02 5.45
CA ARG A 43 1.68 -8.04 4.91
C ARG A 43 1.22 -8.36 3.48
N LEU A 44 2.16 -8.60 2.56
CA LEU A 44 1.84 -8.82 1.14
C LEU A 44 0.77 -9.92 0.92
N GLU A 45 0.70 -10.89 1.83
CA GLU A 45 -0.30 -11.97 1.87
C GLU A 45 -1.73 -11.48 2.23
N GLU A 46 -1.87 -10.40 2.99
CA GLU A 46 -3.15 -9.79 3.38
C GLU A 46 -3.64 -8.74 2.37
N ALA A 47 -2.75 -8.25 1.49
CA ALA A 47 -3.10 -7.23 0.49
C ALA A 47 -4.18 -7.70 -0.49
N GLU A 48 -4.21 -9.00 -0.82
CA GLU A 48 -5.23 -9.59 -1.69
C GLU A 48 -6.64 -9.56 -1.07
N MET A 49 -6.74 -9.50 0.26
CA MET A 49 -8.01 -9.42 0.98
C MET A 49 -8.59 -8.00 1.07
N LEU A 50 -7.79 -6.97 0.79
CA LEU A 50 -8.17 -5.55 0.89
C LEU A 50 -8.68 -4.96 -0.45
N GLU A 51 -8.46 -5.65 -1.56
CA GLU A 51 -8.97 -5.28 -2.89
C GLU A 51 -10.49 -4.96 -2.93
N PRO A 52 -11.40 -5.73 -2.29
CA PRO A 52 -12.83 -5.41 -2.32
C PRO A 52 -13.20 -4.14 -1.53
N ALA A 53 -12.37 -3.69 -0.59
CA ALA A 53 -12.67 -2.51 0.23
C ALA A 53 -12.19 -1.19 -0.42
N MET A 54 -11.22 -1.24 -1.33
CA MET A 54 -10.66 -0.05 -2.00
C MET A 54 -11.30 0.27 -3.35
N SER A 55 -12.05 -0.66 -3.95
CA SER A 55 -12.70 -0.47 -5.26
C SER A 55 -14.08 0.21 -5.19
N THR A 56 -14.62 0.50 -4.01
CA THR A 56 -15.96 1.10 -3.84
C THR A 56 -16.00 2.61 -4.07
N SER A 57 -14.87 3.25 -4.40
CA SER A 57 -14.85 4.64 -4.82
C SER A 57 -15.15 4.73 -6.33
N LYS A 58 -16.39 4.45 -6.71
CA LYS A 58 -16.97 4.90 -7.97
C LYS A 58 -18.24 5.68 -7.69
#